data_AF-A0A1F6GEU3-F1
#
_entry.id   AF-A0A1F6GEU3-F1
#
_cell.length_a   1.000
_cell.length_b   1.000
_cell.length_c   1.000
_cell.angle_alpha   90.00
_cell.angle_beta   90.00
_cell.angle_gamma   90.00
#
_symmetry.space_group_name_H-M   'P 1'
#
loop_
_entity.id
_entity.type
_entity.pdbx_description
1 polymer ?
#
loop_
_entity_poly.entity_id
_entity_poly.type
_entity_poly.pdbx_seq_one_letter_code
_entity_poly.pdbx_strand_id
1 'polypeptide(L)'
;MSPYQIQLLTLATQLSKLLKVIAHSDPSAREMKKPLYEKYKGAVDDFYHSVREEATWGVIKEAIDALPKLKQFQVEADAVRVILDKLTKDLEEKFVTKLELSELTRPAPGIRPPKKPKPKIKPKPAPTDAELLIKLAQMDQRQQMATASLQKAIAAINKISPEFFEKKILSNLDPKELEPNG
;
A
#
# COMPACT_ATOMS: atom_id res chain seq x y z
N MET A 1 19.24 -16.42 9.82
CA MET A 1 18.94 -15.27 8.94
C MET A 1 17.44 -15.23 8.77
N SER A 2 16.79 -14.09 8.97
CA SER A 2 15.33 -14.03 8.80
C SER A 2 14.96 -14.13 7.31
N PRO A 3 13.77 -14.66 6.97
CA PRO A 3 13.33 -14.80 5.57
C PRO A 3 13.33 -13.46 4.81
N TYR A 4 12.96 -12.36 5.47
CA TYR A 4 12.99 -11.02 4.87
C TYR A 4 14.41 -10.50 4.59
N GLN A 5 15.42 -10.87 5.40
CA GLN A 5 16.82 -10.50 5.13
C GLN A 5 17.35 -11.13 3.84
N ILE A 6 16.95 -12.37 3.56
CA ILE A 6 17.32 -13.09 2.33
C ILE A 6 16.68 -12.42 1.11
N GLN A 7 15.43 -11.99 1.24
CA GLN A 7 14.73 -11.26 0.18
C GLN A 7 15.35 -9.88 -0.07
N LEU A 8 15.70 -9.12 0.99
CA LEU A 8 16.40 -7.84 0.87
C LEU A 8 17.77 -7.98 0.18
N LEU A 9 18.53 -9.04 0.49
CA LEU A 9 19.80 -9.34 -0.20
C LEU A 9 19.57 -9.64 -1.70
N THR A 10 18.49 -10.33 -2.02
CA THR A 10 18.11 -10.63 -3.40
C THR A 10 17.79 -9.33 -4.16
N LEU A 11 17.02 -8.42 -3.55
CA LEU A 11 16.72 -7.11 -4.11
C LEU A 11 17.97 -6.26 -4.32
N ALA A 12 18.87 -6.21 -3.34
CA ALA A 12 20.15 -5.52 -3.46
C ALA A 12 21.01 -6.08 -4.61
N THR A 13 21.03 -7.40 -4.77
CA THR A 13 21.76 -8.06 -5.87
C THR A 13 21.14 -7.75 -7.23
N GLN A 14 19.81 -7.70 -7.33
CA GLN A 14 19.10 -7.32 -8.56
C GLN A 14 19.40 -5.86 -8.95
N LEU A 15 19.40 -4.94 -7.98
CA LEU A 15 19.79 -3.54 -8.21
C LEU A 15 21.25 -3.42 -8.65
N SER A 16 22.16 -4.18 -8.05
CA SER A 16 23.57 -4.19 -8.46
C SER A 16 23.71 -4.61 -9.92
N LYS A 17 23.01 -5.67 -10.34
CA LYS A 17 22.97 -6.11 -11.75
C LYS A 17 22.38 -5.03 -12.66
N LEU A 18 21.30 -4.39 -12.23
CA LEU A 18 20.66 -3.31 -12.98
C LEU A 18 21.59 -2.10 -13.16
N LEU A 19 22.32 -1.70 -12.12
CA LEU A 19 23.33 -0.65 -12.20
C LEU A 19 24.47 -1.01 -13.15
N LYS A 20 24.95 -2.27 -13.14
CA LYS A 20 25.97 -2.76 -14.09
C LYS A 20 25.51 -2.70 -15.54
N VAL A 21 24.27 -3.11 -15.81
CA VAL A 21 23.64 -3.00 -17.14
C VAL A 21 23.44 -1.54 -17.53
N ILE A 22 23.18 -0.64 -16.57
CA ILE A 22 23.07 0.79 -16.84
C ILE A 22 24.40 1.42 -17.23
N ALA A 23 25.48 1.05 -16.53
CA ALA A 23 26.83 1.57 -16.73
C ALA A 23 27.50 1.05 -18.03
N HIS A 24 27.08 -0.11 -18.54
CA HIS A 24 27.54 -0.58 -19.85
C HIS A 24 27.03 0.37 -20.95
N SER A 25 27.98 0.91 -21.74
CA SER A 25 27.74 1.85 -22.84
C SER A 25 27.21 1.17 -24.12
N ASP A 26 26.46 0.08 -23.96
CA ASP A 26 25.95 -0.72 -25.07
C ASP A 26 24.50 -0.31 -25.39
N PRO A 27 24.16 0.00 -26.66
CA PRO A 27 22.79 0.32 -27.06
C PRO A 27 21.81 -0.83 -26.79
N SER A 28 22.27 -2.09 -26.85
CA SER A 28 21.45 -3.29 -26.55
C SER A 28 21.07 -3.38 -25.07
N ALA A 29 21.91 -2.81 -24.19
CA ALA A 29 21.61 -2.73 -22.76
C ALA A 29 20.46 -1.76 -22.46
N ARG A 30 20.18 -0.77 -23.32
CA ARG A 30 19.04 0.14 -23.12
C ARG A 30 17.70 -0.58 -23.21
N GLU A 31 17.58 -1.57 -24.10
CA GLU A 31 16.35 -2.37 -24.24
C GLU A 31 16.14 -3.29 -23.04
N MET A 32 17.22 -3.81 -22.43
CA MET A 32 17.14 -4.67 -21.24
C MET A 32 16.93 -3.91 -19.91
N LYS A 33 17.17 -2.59 -19.86
CA LYS A 33 16.95 -1.79 -18.63
C LYS A 33 15.51 -1.80 -18.16
N LYS A 34 14.56 -1.62 -19.08
CA LYS A 34 13.13 -1.54 -18.77
C LYS A 34 12.57 -2.83 -18.16
N PRO A 35 12.76 -4.02 -18.77
CA PRO A 35 12.25 -5.27 -18.20
C PRO A 35 12.93 -5.64 -16.88
N LEU A 36 14.23 -5.35 -16.72
CA LEU A 36 14.93 -5.57 -15.44
C LEU A 36 14.38 -4.67 -14.33
N TYR A 37 14.05 -3.42 -14.66
CA TYR A 37 13.48 -2.49 -13.70
C TYR A 37 12.04 -2.87 -13.31
N GLU A 38 11.23 -3.32 -14.26
CA GLU A 38 9.88 -3.82 -13.98
C GLU A 38 9.91 -5.08 -13.10
N LYS A 39 10.85 -6.01 -13.37
CA LYS A 39 11.05 -7.19 -12.53
C LYS A 39 11.45 -6.83 -11.09
N TYR A 40 12.37 -5.87 -10.94
CA TYR A 40 12.74 -5.35 -9.62
C TYR A 40 11.55 -4.70 -8.90
N LYS A 41 10.76 -3.87 -9.60
CA LYS A 41 9.55 -3.26 -9.03
C LYS A 41 8.53 -4.30 -8.55
N GLY A 42 8.31 -5.37 -9.33
CA GLY A 42 7.46 -6.49 -8.92
C GLY A 42 7.98 -7.15 -7.64
N ALA A 43 9.28 -7.45 -7.59
CA ALA A 43 9.89 -8.07 -6.40
C ALA A 43 9.83 -7.18 -5.14
N VAL A 44 9.90 -5.85 -5.28
CA VAL A 44 9.70 -4.91 -4.17
C VAL A 44 8.24 -4.94 -3.68
N ASP A 45 7.28 -5.06 -4.59
CA ASP A 45 5.86 -5.16 -4.26
C ASP A 45 5.53 -6.47 -3.52
N ASP A 46 6.05 -7.59 -4.03
CA ASP A 46 5.92 -8.92 -3.39
C ASP A 46 6.55 -8.94 -1.99
N PHE A 47 7.73 -8.31 -1.84
CA PHE A 47 8.37 -8.14 -0.53
C PHE A 47 7.50 -7.33 0.43
N TYR A 48 6.93 -6.22 -0.03
CA TYR A 48 6.03 -5.41 0.78
C TYR A 48 4.80 -6.22 1.22
N HIS A 49 4.14 -6.92 0.29
CA HIS A 49 2.95 -7.70 0.59
C HIS A 49 3.20 -8.86 1.57
N SER A 50 4.38 -9.47 1.52
CA SER A 50 4.74 -10.55 2.44
C SER A 50 5.14 -10.07 3.84
N VAL A 51 5.69 -8.86 3.97
CA VAL A 51 6.29 -8.42 5.24
C VAL A 51 5.49 -7.32 5.94
N ARG A 52 4.54 -6.65 5.27
CA ARG A 52 3.77 -5.53 5.83
C ARG A 52 2.99 -5.85 7.12
N GLU A 53 2.61 -7.10 7.34
CA GLU A 53 1.85 -7.53 8.53
C GLU A 53 2.78 -7.91 9.70
N GLU A 54 4.05 -8.18 9.41
CA GLU A 54 5.03 -8.71 10.37
C GLU A 54 6.06 -7.67 10.82
N ALA A 55 6.38 -6.67 9.99
CA ALA A 55 7.40 -5.68 10.28
C ALA A 55 6.95 -4.24 9.99
N THR A 56 7.35 -3.32 10.86
CA THR A 56 7.15 -1.89 10.64
C THR A 56 8.27 -1.31 9.78
N TRP A 57 8.03 -0.12 9.21
CA TRP A 57 9.04 0.59 8.44
C TRP A 57 10.37 0.76 9.20
N GLY A 58 10.32 1.03 10.51
CA GLY A 58 11.52 1.17 11.34
C GLY A 58 12.40 -0.10 11.32
N VAL A 59 11.77 -1.27 11.45
CA VAL A 59 12.47 -2.57 11.43
C VAL A 59 13.07 -2.84 10.05
N ILE A 60 12.34 -2.53 8.97
CA ILE A 60 12.84 -2.69 7.61
C ILE A 60 14.01 -1.75 7.32
N LYS A 61 13.91 -0.49 7.77
CA LYS A 61 14.98 0.49 7.62
C LYS A 61 16.26 0.05 8.35
N GLU A 62 16.14 -0.42 9.58
CA GLU A 62 17.28 -0.99 10.31
C GLU A 62 17.88 -2.20 9.60
N ALA A 63 17.04 -3.06 9.02
CA ALA A 63 17.49 -4.21 8.24
C ALA A 63 18.24 -3.77 6.97
N ILE A 64 17.80 -2.72 6.28
CA ILE A 64 18.48 -2.13 5.12
C ILE A 64 19.84 -1.55 5.53
N ASP A 65 19.89 -0.77 6.60
CA ASP A 65 21.13 -0.17 7.12
C ASP A 65 22.13 -1.23 7.62
N ALA A 66 21.63 -2.41 8.01
CA ALA A 66 22.44 -3.55 8.41
C ALA A 66 22.96 -4.40 7.22
N LEU A 67 22.41 -4.25 6.01
CA LEU A 67 22.81 -5.04 4.83
C LEU A 67 24.33 -5.03 4.56
N PRO A 68 25.04 -3.88 4.60
CA PRO A 68 26.48 -3.85 4.32
C PRO A 68 27.33 -4.59 5.35
N LYS A 69 26.78 -4.86 6.54
CA LYS A 69 27.47 -5.60 7.61
C LYS A 69 27.37 -7.12 7.42
N LEU A 70 26.54 -7.58 6.48
CA LEU A 70 26.34 -9.00 6.20
C LEU A 70 27.42 -9.52 5.25
N LYS A 71 28.02 -10.66 5.58
CA LYS A 71 29.05 -11.31 4.73
C LYS A 71 28.56 -11.67 3.33
N GLN A 72 27.25 -11.87 3.14
CA GLN A 72 26.66 -12.19 1.84
C GLN A 72 26.37 -10.94 0.97
N PHE A 73 26.55 -9.73 1.50
CA PHE A 73 26.34 -8.50 0.74
C PHE A 73 27.54 -8.22 -0.18
N GLN A 74 27.53 -8.86 -1.35
CA GLN A 74 28.59 -8.76 -2.36
C GLN A 74 28.21 -7.72 -3.42
N VAL A 75 28.25 -6.45 -3.03
CA VAL A 75 28.00 -5.30 -3.91
C VAL A 75 29.27 -4.45 -3.97
N GLU A 76 29.59 -3.90 -5.16
CA GLU A 76 30.70 -2.96 -5.34
C GLU A 76 30.53 -1.71 -4.45
N ALA A 77 31.61 -1.29 -3.78
CA ALA A 77 31.60 -0.22 -2.78
C ALA A 77 30.92 1.07 -3.28
N ASP A 78 31.16 1.45 -4.54
CA ASP A 78 30.60 2.66 -5.16
C ASP A 78 29.09 2.55 -5.40
N ALA A 79 28.59 1.33 -5.62
CA ALA A 79 27.18 1.06 -5.84
C ALA A 79 26.39 0.88 -4.53
N VAL A 80 27.05 0.55 -3.41
CA VAL A 80 26.40 0.28 -2.12
C VAL A 80 25.49 1.44 -1.71
N ARG A 81 26.01 2.67 -1.71
CA ARG A 81 25.24 3.85 -1.30
C ARG A 81 24.01 4.07 -2.18
N VAL A 82 24.17 3.95 -3.49
CA VAL A 82 23.07 4.13 -4.46
C VAL A 82 21.99 3.07 -4.26
N ILE A 83 22.38 1.82 -4.00
CA ILE A 83 21.46 0.71 -3.77
C ILE A 83 20.69 0.90 -2.46
N LEU A 84 21.37 1.27 -1.37
CA LEU A 84 20.73 1.51 -0.08
C LEU A 84 19.74 2.68 -0.15
N ASP A 85 20.15 3.81 -0.76
CA ASP A 85 19.27 4.96 -0.94
C ASP A 85 18.05 4.59 -1.80
N LYS A 86 18.25 3.78 -2.85
CA LYS A 86 17.17 3.35 -3.73
C LYS A 86 16.20 2.37 -3.04
N LEU A 87 16.71 1.37 -2.32
CA LEU A 87 15.90 0.44 -1.54
C LEU A 87 15.11 1.17 -0.45
N THR A 88 15.78 2.09 0.26
CA THR A 88 15.14 2.88 1.31
C THR A 88 14.00 3.68 0.72
N LYS A 89 14.22 4.41 -0.37
CA LYS A 89 13.17 5.23 -0.99
C LYS A 89 12.02 4.40 -1.55
N ASP A 90 12.32 3.31 -2.26
CA ASP A 90 11.30 2.49 -2.91
C ASP A 90 10.43 1.75 -1.87
N LEU A 91 11.02 1.29 -0.77
CA LEU A 91 10.28 0.65 0.33
C LEU A 91 9.60 1.68 1.24
N GLU A 92 10.19 2.85 1.47
CA GLU A 92 9.55 3.95 2.21
C GLU A 92 8.27 4.37 1.51
N GLU A 93 8.27 4.52 0.18
CA GLU A 93 7.08 4.85 -0.60
C GLU A 93 5.96 3.83 -0.41
N LYS A 94 6.29 2.54 -0.21
CA LYS A 94 5.35 1.44 0.00
C LYS A 94 4.85 1.33 1.44
N PHE A 95 5.75 1.37 2.42
CA PHE A 95 5.42 1.24 3.85
C PHE A 95 4.86 2.52 4.45
N VAL A 96 5.34 3.67 3.98
CA VAL A 96 4.89 5.01 4.39
C VAL A 96 3.95 5.58 3.34
N THR A 97 3.39 4.75 2.44
CA THR A 97 2.29 5.17 1.55
C THR A 97 1.35 5.94 2.44
N LYS A 98 1.28 7.26 2.23
CA LYS A 98 0.48 8.15 3.05
C LYS A 98 -0.86 7.47 3.11
N LEU A 99 -1.26 7.03 4.30
CA LEU A 99 -2.67 6.90 4.60
C LEU A 99 -3.22 8.26 4.19
N GLU A 100 -3.78 8.32 2.99
CA GLU A 100 -4.83 9.24 2.64
C GLU A 100 -5.87 8.98 3.72
N LEU A 101 -5.71 9.65 4.87
CA LEU A 101 -6.70 9.88 5.91
C LEU A 101 -7.83 10.74 5.33
N SER A 102 -8.24 10.43 4.10
CA SER A 102 -9.30 11.08 3.36
C SER A 102 -10.67 10.69 3.96
N GLU A 103 -10.71 9.77 4.94
CA GLU A 103 -11.93 9.44 5.71
C GLU A 103 -11.92 9.86 7.18
N LEU A 104 -10.87 10.54 7.69
CA LEU A 104 -10.89 11.14 9.03
C LEU A 104 -10.33 12.57 9.10
N THR A 105 -10.25 13.24 7.94
CA THR A 105 -10.05 14.69 7.91
C THR A 105 -11.36 15.37 8.29
N ARG A 106 -11.55 15.64 9.59
CA ARG A 106 -12.25 16.86 10.03
C ARG A 106 -11.85 17.98 9.06
N PRO A 107 -12.79 18.78 8.54
CA PRO A 107 -12.49 19.71 7.47
C PRO A 107 -11.31 20.57 7.91
N ALA A 108 -10.16 20.38 7.25
CA ALA A 108 -9.01 21.25 7.45
C ALA A 108 -9.50 22.68 7.21
N PRO A 109 -9.18 23.65 8.07
CA PRO A 109 -9.56 25.02 7.84
C PRO A 109 -8.85 25.47 6.57
N GLY A 110 -9.58 25.45 5.45
CA GLY A 110 -9.06 25.85 4.16
C GLY A 110 -8.39 27.21 4.31
N ILE A 111 -7.15 27.31 3.82
CA ILE A 111 -6.44 28.58 3.69
C ILE A 111 -7.37 29.48 2.88
N ARG A 112 -8.05 30.40 3.58
CA ARG A 112 -9.00 31.31 2.96
C ARG A 112 -8.18 32.22 2.07
N PRO A 113 -8.46 32.32 0.76
CA PRO A 113 -7.91 33.42 -0.03
C PRO A 113 -8.29 34.74 0.67
N PRO A 114 -7.43 35.78 0.64
CA PRO A 114 -7.70 37.04 1.31
C PRO A 114 -9.09 37.54 0.91
N LYS A 115 -9.97 37.65 1.91
CA LYS A 115 -11.36 38.08 1.74
C LYS A 115 -11.34 39.48 1.12
N LYS A 116 -11.69 39.59 -0.16
CA LYS A 116 -12.24 40.85 -0.68
C LYS A 116 -13.46 41.21 0.18
N PRO A 117 -13.66 42.49 0.53
CA PRO A 117 -14.79 42.90 1.35
C PRO A 117 -16.10 42.47 0.66
N LYS A 118 -16.80 41.51 1.25
CA LYS A 118 -18.14 41.13 0.80
C LYS A 118 -19.10 42.25 1.18
N PRO A 119 -20.03 42.65 0.31
CA PRO A 119 -21.11 43.56 0.70
C PRO A 119 -21.88 42.93 1.89
N LYS A 120 -22.27 43.77 2.86
CA LYS A 120 -23.03 43.35 4.04
C LYS A 120 -24.38 42.75 3.59
N ILE A 121 -24.45 41.42 3.48
CA ILE A 121 -25.72 40.72 3.29
C ILE A 121 -26.38 40.63 4.67
N LYS A 122 -27.61 41.15 4.76
CA LYS A 122 -28.44 41.11 5.97
C LYS A 122 -28.58 39.64 6.45
N PRO A 123 -28.60 39.39 7.77
CA PRO A 123 -28.81 38.04 8.29
C PRO A 123 -30.16 37.51 7.79
N LYS A 124 -30.17 36.28 7.25
CA LYS A 124 -31.41 35.59 6.93
C LYS A 124 -32.20 35.35 8.22
N PRO A 125 -33.54 35.43 8.18
CA PRO A 125 -34.38 35.15 9.34
C PRO A 125 -34.15 33.71 9.82
N ALA A 126 -34.34 33.50 11.12
CA ALA A 126 -34.26 32.18 11.73
C ALA A 126 -35.26 31.22 11.04
N PRO A 127 -34.87 29.95 10.81
CA PRO A 127 -35.77 28.98 10.20
C PRO A 127 -36.99 28.76 11.09
N THR A 128 -38.17 28.80 10.49
CA THR A 128 -39.45 28.58 11.17
C THR A 128 -39.62 27.09 11.53
N ASP A 129 -40.40 26.76 12.56
CA ASP A 129 -40.59 25.39 13.07
C ASP A 129 -40.91 24.32 12.00
N ALA A 130 -41.60 24.70 10.92
CA ALA A 130 -41.90 23.81 9.80
C ALA A 130 -40.63 23.31 9.06
N GLU A 131 -39.59 24.15 8.91
CA GLU A 131 -38.32 23.74 8.29
C GLU A 131 -37.53 22.77 9.19
N LEU A 132 -37.69 22.88 10.51
CA LEU A 132 -37.05 21.97 11.47
C LEU A 132 -37.68 20.58 11.43
N LEU A 133 -39.01 20.50 11.32
CA LEU A 133 -39.72 19.22 11.18
C LEU A 133 -39.36 18.49 9.88
N ILE A 134 -39.27 19.21 8.76
CA ILE A 134 -38.84 18.63 7.48
C ILE A 134 -37.40 18.12 7.57
N LYS A 135 -36.50 18.86 8.24
CA LYS A 135 -35.13 18.41 8.49
C LYS A 135 -35.08 17.15 9.36
N LEU A 136 -35.91 17.07 10.40
CA LEU A 136 -35.97 15.90 11.27
C LEU A 136 -36.44 14.66 10.48
N ALA A 137 -37.49 14.79 9.69
CA ALA A 137 -38.01 13.72 8.84
C ALA A 137 -36.97 13.26 7.80
N GLN A 138 -36.22 14.19 7.20
CA GLN A 138 -35.13 13.85 6.28
C GLN A 138 -33.95 13.16 6.97
N MET A 139 -33.66 13.51 8.23
CA MET A 139 -32.63 12.84 9.02
C MET A 139 -33.04 11.40 9.37
N ASP A 140 -34.30 11.20 9.75
CA ASP A 140 -34.83 9.87 10.08
C ASP A 140 -34.82 8.95 8.84
N GLN A 141 -35.27 9.45 7.69
CA GLN A 141 -35.23 8.70 6.44
C GLN A 141 -33.80 8.30 6.04
N ARG A 142 -32.80 9.17 6.26
CA ARG A 142 -31.39 8.85 6.02
C ARG A 142 -30.87 7.77 6.96
N GLN A 143 -31.24 7.82 8.25
CA GLN A 143 -30.86 6.79 9.21
C GLN A 143 -31.46 5.42 8.83
N GLN A 144 -32.73 5.39 8.44
CA GLN A 144 -33.39 4.15 8.01
C GLN A 144 -32.74 3.54 6.75
N MET A 145 -32.30 4.36 5.79
CA MET A 145 -31.58 3.83 4.62
C MET A 145 -30.18 3.31 4.98
N ALA A 146 -29.48 3.97 5.90
CA ALA A 146 -28.14 3.55 6.35
C ALA A 146 -28.19 2.20 7.09
N THR A 147 -29.19 2.00 7.95
CA THR A 147 -29.36 0.72 8.69
C THR A 147 -29.74 -0.43 7.75
N ALA A 148 -30.61 -0.19 6.76
CA ALA A 148 -30.94 -1.18 5.74
C ALA A 148 -29.74 -1.59 4.88
N SER A 149 -28.86 -0.63 4.54
CA SER A 149 -27.63 -0.90 3.80
C SER A 149 -26.63 -1.74 4.60
N LEU A 150 -26.45 -1.41 5.89
CA LEU A 150 -25.61 -2.19 6.81
C LEU A 150 -26.14 -3.62 6.99
N GLN A 151 -27.44 -3.80 7.14
CA GLN A 151 -28.04 -5.14 7.23
C GLN A 151 -27.83 -5.95 5.95
N LYS A 152 -27.89 -5.33 4.76
CA LYS A 152 -27.53 -5.99 3.50
C LYS A 152 -26.06 -6.40 3.44
N ALA A 153 -25.15 -5.54 3.91
CA ALA A 153 -23.72 -5.86 3.97
C ALA A 153 -23.44 -7.03 4.93
N ILE A 154 -24.06 -7.03 6.11
CA ILE A 154 -23.95 -8.13 7.09
C ILE A 154 -24.51 -9.44 6.50
N ALA A 155 -25.66 -9.39 5.82
CA ALA A 155 -26.22 -10.56 5.16
C ALA A 155 -25.35 -11.09 4.01
N ALA A 156 -24.63 -10.21 3.30
CA ALA A 156 -23.68 -10.61 2.27
C ALA A 156 -22.44 -11.29 2.87
N ILE A 157 -21.92 -10.77 3.99
CA ILE A 157 -20.81 -11.37 4.74
C ILE A 157 -21.22 -12.77 5.25
N ASN A 158 -22.41 -12.90 5.84
CA ASN A 158 -22.90 -14.19 6.35
C ASN A 158 -23.21 -15.22 5.24
N LYS A 159 -23.43 -14.77 3.99
CA LYS A 159 -23.58 -15.67 2.83
C LYS A 159 -22.24 -16.19 2.29
N ILE A 160 -21.12 -15.59 2.67
CA ILE A 160 -19.80 -16.13 2.39
C ILE A 160 -19.53 -17.22 3.44
N SER A 161 -20.04 -18.42 3.17
CA SER A 161 -19.80 -19.59 4.02
C SER A 161 -18.30 -19.92 4.06
N PRO A 162 -17.72 -20.30 5.22
CA PRO A 162 -16.34 -20.77 5.33
C PRO A 162 -16.00 -21.90 4.35
N GLU A 163 -16.98 -22.72 3.98
CA GLU A 163 -16.85 -23.80 2.98
C GLU A 163 -16.48 -23.30 1.57
N PHE A 164 -16.78 -22.04 1.24
CA PHE A 164 -16.39 -21.44 -0.04
C PHE A 164 -14.89 -21.14 -0.09
N PHE A 165 -14.28 -20.79 1.05
CA PHE A 165 -12.83 -20.61 1.15
C PHE A 165 -12.12 -21.96 1.08
N GLU A 166 -12.62 -22.98 1.77
CA GLU A 166 -12.03 -24.33 1.74
C GLU A 166 -12.06 -24.94 0.32
N LYS A 167 -13.17 -24.81 -0.41
CA LYS A 167 -13.22 -25.28 -1.81
C LYS A 167 -12.26 -24.53 -2.73
N LYS A 168 -12.04 -23.23 -2.51
CA LYS A 168 -11.10 -22.44 -3.31
C LYS A 168 -9.65 -22.78 -3.01
N ILE A 169 -9.35 -23.15 -1.76
CA ILE A 169 -8.03 -23.64 -1.33
C ILE A 169 -7.77 -25.04 -1.91
N LEU A 170 -8.71 -25.96 -1.75
CA LEU A 170 -8.61 -27.34 -2.26
C LEU A 170 -8.55 -27.42 -3.79
N SER A 171 -9.19 -26.49 -4.50
CA SER A 171 -9.15 -26.46 -5.98
C SER A 171 -7.86 -25.88 -6.56
N ASN A 172 -7.01 -25.24 -5.73
CA ASN A 172 -5.70 -24.71 -6.11
C ASN A 172 -4.53 -25.59 -5.66
N LEU A 173 -4.81 -26.70 -4.98
CA LEU A 173 -3.82 -27.72 -4.63
C LEU A 173 -3.74 -28.73 -5.79
N ASP A 174 -2.64 -28.65 -6.55
CA ASP A 174 -2.32 -29.55 -7.66
C ASP A 174 -2.18 -31.00 -7.13
N PRO A 175 -2.89 -32.00 -7.69
CA PRO A 175 -2.88 -33.38 -7.19
C PRO A 175 -1.56 -34.13 -7.44
N LYS A 176 -0.46 -33.43 -7.74
CA LYS A 176 0.87 -34.01 -8.00
C LYS A 176 1.79 -34.06 -6.77
N GLU A 177 1.35 -33.55 -5.62
CA GLU A 177 2.09 -33.67 -4.35
C GLU A 177 1.56 -34.80 -3.43
N LEU A 178 0.59 -35.59 -3.90
CA LEU A 178 0.04 -36.75 -3.17
C LEU A 178 0.42 -38.06 -3.85
N GLU A 179 1.70 -38.29 -4.12
CA GLU A 179 2.22 -39.66 -4.19
C GLU A 179 2.70 -40.05 -2.78
N PRO A 180 2.04 -40.99 -2.09
CA PRO A 180 2.62 -41.59 -0.90
C PRO A 180 3.83 -42.42 -1.36
N ASN A 181 5.02 -42.07 -0.87
CA ASN A 181 6.16 -42.99 -0.92
C ASN A 181 5.74 -44.30 -0.22
N GLY A 182 5.51 -45.34 -1.03
CA GLY A 182 5.27 -46.71 -0.64
C GLY A 182 5.97 -47.65 -1.59
#